data_AF-A0A141RDE3-F1
#
_entry.id   AF-A0A141RDE3-F1
#
_cell.length_a   1.000
_cell.length_b   1.000
_cell.length_c   1.000
_cell.angle_alpha   90.00
_cell.angle_beta   90.00
_cell.angle_gamma   90.00
#
_symmetry.space_group_name_H-M   'P 1'
#
loop_
_entity.id
_entity.type
_entity.pdbx_description
1 polymer ?
#
loop_
_entity_poly.entity_id
_entity_poly.type
_entity_poly.pdbx_seq_one_letter_code
_entity_poly.pdbx_strand_id
1 'polypeptide(L)'
;SIFIAAAIFFFAFTSIVANYSYAETNLVFLEHNHKGGLMLFRMFVLGMVMFGSVGELPTVWALADVSMGLMAIVNLVAILLLSGVAIKLAKDYNDQLKVGRVPTFDANKYPELRSQLEEGIWDNPGKK
;
A
#
# COMPACT_ATOMS: atom_id res chain seq x y z
N SER A 1 24.54 -25.77 -6.67
CA SER A 1 24.37 -26.17 -5.25
C SER A 1 22.89 -26.24 -4.93
N ILE A 2 22.40 -27.43 -4.54
CA ILE A 2 20.96 -27.69 -4.29
C ILE A 2 20.39 -26.74 -3.22
N PHE A 3 21.20 -26.41 -2.20
CA PHE A 3 20.84 -25.45 -1.15
C PHE A 3 20.43 -24.07 -1.70
N ILE A 4 21.21 -23.49 -2.62
CA ILE A 4 20.93 -22.15 -3.18
C ILE A 4 19.63 -22.19 -3.99
N ALA A 5 19.41 -23.24 -4.77
CA ALA A 5 18.17 -23.40 -5.52
C ALA A 5 16.94 -23.49 -4.60
N ALA A 6 17.03 -24.25 -3.51
CA ALA A 6 15.96 -24.35 -2.51
C ALA A 6 15.69 -22.99 -1.83
N ALA A 7 16.75 -22.26 -1.45
CA ALA A 7 16.62 -20.93 -0.84
C ALA A 7 15.95 -19.92 -1.79
N ILE A 8 16.39 -19.87 -3.06
CA ILE A 8 15.80 -18.99 -4.09
C ILE A 8 14.35 -19.36 -4.35
N PHE A 9 14.02 -20.65 -4.40
CA PHE A 9 12.65 -21.10 -4.59
C PHE A 9 11.72 -20.56 -3.50
N PHE A 10 12.06 -20.77 -2.23
CA PHE A 10 11.24 -20.26 -1.12
C PHE A 10 11.16 -18.74 -1.13
N PHE A 11 12.29 -18.06 -1.35
CA PHE A 11 12.34 -16.59 -1.38
C PHE A 11 11.47 -16.01 -2.50
N ALA A 12 11.58 -16.55 -3.73
CA ALA A 12 10.78 -16.13 -4.86
C ALA A 12 9.29 -16.43 -4.62
N PHE A 13 8.96 -17.62 -4.12
CA PHE A 13 7.58 -18.00 -3.80
C PHE A 13 6.93 -17.05 -2.79
N THR A 14 7.59 -16.81 -1.65
CA THR A 14 7.05 -15.89 -0.63
C THR A 14 6.95 -14.46 -1.15
N SER A 15 7.89 -14.04 -2.00
CA SER A 15 7.87 -12.71 -2.61
C SER A 15 6.68 -12.53 -3.56
N ILE A 16 6.38 -13.52 -4.40
CA ILE A 16 5.22 -13.51 -5.30
C ILE A 16 3.92 -13.45 -4.48
N VAL A 17 3.79 -14.28 -3.44
CA VAL A 17 2.60 -14.29 -2.58
C VAL A 17 2.40 -12.96 -1.87
N ALA A 18 3.46 -12.37 -1.31
CA ALA A 18 3.37 -11.07 -0.66
C ALA A 18 2.91 -9.97 -1.63
N ASN A 19 3.52 -9.90 -2.83
CA ASN A 19 3.14 -8.93 -3.85
C ASN A 19 1.69 -9.13 -4.35
N TYR A 20 1.26 -10.38 -4.50
CA TYR A 20 -0.12 -10.70 -4.83
C TYR A 20 -1.09 -10.17 -3.76
N SER A 21 -0.83 -10.43 -2.47
CA SER A 21 -1.70 -9.97 -1.38
C SER A 21 -1.78 -8.43 -1.30
N TYR A 22 -0.67 -7.73 -1.53
CA TYR A 22 -0.68 -6.27 -1.59
C TYR A 22 -1.54 -5.75 -2.75
N ALA A 23 -1.37 -6.33 -3.94
CA ALA A 23 -2.13 -5.94 -5.11
C ALA A 23 -3.62 -6.29 -5.00
N GLU A 24 -3.97 -7.45 -4.43
CA GLU A 24 -5.37 -7.84 -4.17
C GLU A 24 -6.03 -6.86 -3.20
N THR A 25 -5.36 -6.49 -2.11
CA THR A 25 -5.88 -5.51 -1.15
C THR A 25 -6.11 -4.14 -1.81
N ASN A 26 -5.16 -3.67 -2.62
CA ASN A 26 -5.30 -2.41 -3.35
C ASN A 26 -6.45 -2.47 -4.39
N LEU A 27 -6.61 -3.60 -5.08
CA LEU A 27 -7.67 -3.78 -6.06
C LEU A 27 -9.05 -3.85 -5.40
N VAL A 28 -9.18 -4.56 -4.28
CA VAL A 28 -10.43 -4.61 -3.50
C VAL A 28 -10.84 -3.21 -3.03
N PHE A 29 -9.87 -2.40 -2.60
CA PHE A 29 -10.10 -1.01 -2.20
C PHE A 29 -10.58 -0.13 -3.36
N LEU A 30 -9.99 -0.28 -4.57
CA LEU A 30 -10.36 0.51 -5.74
C LEU A 30 -11.69 0.07 -6.37
N GLU A 31 -11.91 -1.23 -6.55
CA GLU A 31 -13.07 -1.79 -7.27
C GLU A 31 -14.23 -2.20 -6.36
N HIS A 32 -14.19 -1.87 -5.07
CA HIS A 32 -15.22 -2.24 -4.09
C HIS A 32 -15.57 -3.74 -4.13
N ASN A 33 -14.54 -4.60 -4.18
CA ASN A 33 -14.67 -6.06 -4.14
C ASN A 33 -15.40 -6.69 -5.35
N HIS A 34 -15.19 -6.16 -6.57
CA HIS A 34 -15.77 -6.73 -7.78
C HIS A 34 -15.20 -8.14 -8.08
N LYS A 35 -16.00 -9.19 -7.85
CA LYS A 35 -15.56 -10.60 -7.97
C LYS A 35 -14.96 -10.96 -9.34
N GLY A 36 -15.45 -10.35 -10.41
CA GLY A 36 -14.93 -10.55 -11.77
C GLY A 36 -13.54 -9.96 -11.99
N GLY A 37 -13.28 -8.76 -11.46
CA GLY A 37 -11.97 -8.10 -11.54
C GLY A 37 -10.89 -8.86 -10.78
N LEU A 38 -11.24 -9.37 -9.59
CA LEU A 38 -10.36 -10.24 -8.80
C LEU A 38 -9.99 -11.53 -9.53
N MET A 39 -10.94 -12.17 -10.22
CA MET A 39 -10.66 -13.40 -10.98
C MET A 39 -9.75 -13.10 -12.17
N LEU A 40 -10.00 -12.02 -12.91
CA LEU A 40 -9.13 -11.59 -14.02
C LEU A 40 -7.71 -11.28 -13.52
N PHE A 41 -7.59 -10.56 -12.40
CA PHE A 41 -6.31 -10.25 -11.78
C PHE A 41 -5.53 -11.51 -11.39
N ARG A 42 -6.18 -12.51 -10.77
CA ARG A 42 -5.55 -13.80 -10.45
C ARG A 42 -5.02 -14.50 -11.68
N MET A 43 -5.82 -14.56 -12.75
CA MET A 43 -5.39 -15.16 -14.02
C MET A 43 -4.20 -14.41 -14.63
N PHE A 44 -4.20 -13.07 -14.55
CA PHE A 44 -3.09 -12.25 -15.02
C PHE A 44 -1.80 -12.51 -14.23
N VAL A 45 -1.87 -12.56 -12.89
CA VAL A 45 -0.69 -12.85 -12.05
C VAL A 45 -0.12 -14.22 -12.37
N LEU A 46 -0.96 -15.25 -12.49
CA LEU A 46 -0.50 -16.59 -12.88
C LEU A 46 0.15 -16.59 -14.27
N GLY A 47 -0.43 -15.85 -15.23
CA GLY A 47 0.17 -15.64 -16.55
C GLY A 47 1.54 -14.97 -16.48
N MET A 48 1.70 -13.95 -15.65
CA MET A 48 2.98 -13.25 -15.44
C MET A 48 4.03 -14.12 -14.76
N VAL A 49 3.64 -14.99 -13.82
CA VAL A 49 4.55 -15.97 -13.20
C VAL A 49 5.06 -16.97 -14.24
N MET A 50 4.17 -17.51 -15.09
CA MET A 50 4.56 -18.39 -16.19
C MET A 50 5.47 -17.67 -17.19
N PHE A 51 5.11 -16.45 -17.59
CA PHE A 51 5.94 -15.60 -18.46
C PHE A 51 7.34 -15.36 -17.86
N GLY A 52 7.43 -15.03 -16.57
CA GLY A 52 8.70 -14.82 -15.89
C GLY A 52 9.58 -16.08 -15.80
N SER A 53 8.98 -17.27 -15.81
CA SER A 53 9.73 -18.55 -15.81
C SER A 53 10.36 -18.92 -17.14
N VAL A 54 9.81 -18.42 -18.27
CA VAL A 54 10.29 -18.74 -19.63
C VAL A 54 10.93 -17.55 -20.34
N GLY A 55 10.65 -16.33 -19.87
CA GLY A 55 11.13 -15.08 -20.47
C GLY A 55 12.63 -14.85 -20.24
N GLU A 56 13.21 -14.04 -21.11
CA GLU A 56 14.61 -13.63 -20.96
C GLU A 56 14.75 -12.67 -19.77
N LEU A 57 15.78 -12.91 -18.94
CA LEU A 57 16.05 -12.08 -17.76
C LEU A 57 16.08 -10.58 -18.07
N PRO A 58 16.80 -10.07 -19.11
CA PRO A 58 16.83 -8.63 -19.38
C PRO A 58 15.46 -8.03 -19.65
N THR A 59 14.57 -8.75 -20.34
CA THR A 59 13.20 -8.29 -20.63
C THR A 59 12.35 -8.25 -19.36
N VAL A 60 12.45 -9.29 -18.51
CA VAL A 60 11.73 -9.35 -17.24
C VAL A 60 12.17 -8.22 -16.30
N TRP A 61 13.48 -7.98 -16.22
CA TRP A 61 14.05 -6.87 -15.44
C TRP A 61 13.61 -5.51 -15.98
N ALA A 62 13.66 -5.28 -17.29
CA ALA A 62 13.21 -4.02 -17.88
C ALA A 62 11.72 -3.74 -17.58
N LEU A 63 10.87 -4.77 -17.65
CA LEU A 63 9.45 -4.63 -17.29
C LEU A 63 9.26 -4.33 -15.80
N ALA A 64 10.04 -4.98 -14.94
CA ALA A 64 10.03 -4.72 -13.50
C ALA A 64 10.46 -3.29 -13.18
N ASP A 65 11.53 -2.79 -13.82
CA ASP A 65 12.04 -1.44 -13.63
C ASP A 65 11.04 -0.38 -14.06
N VAL A 66 10.39 -0.55 -15.21
CA VAL A 66 9.32 0.35 -15.69
C VAL A 66 8.14 0.35 -14.71
N SER A 67 7.72 -0.84 -14.25
CA SER A 67 6.61 -0.97 -13.30
C SER A 67 6.93 -0.32 -11.95
N MET A 68 8.16 -0.52 -11.45
CA MET A 68 8.65 0.09 -10.20
C MET A 68 8.73 1.62 -10.34
N GLY A 69 9.21 2.12 -11.48
CA GLY A 69 9.26 3.55 -11.78
C GLY A 69 7.87 4.18 -11.77
N LEU A 70 6.88 3.55 -12.42
CA LEU A 70 5.49 4.02 -12.42
C LEU A 70 4.90 4.04 -11.00
N MET A 71 5.08 2.97 -10.23
CA MET A 71 4.61 2.87 -8.84
C MET A 71 5.24 3.98 -7.97
N ALA A 72 6.54 4.21 -8.10
CA ALA A 72 7.25 5.25 -7.37
C ALA A 72 6.72 6.64 -7.70
N ILE A 73 6.49 6.95 -8.98
CA ILE A 73 5.94 8.24 -9.41
C ILE A 73 4.54 8.46 -8.83
N VAL A 74 3.64 7.49 -8.94
CA VAL A 74 2.28 7.59 -8.41
C VAL A 74 2.29 7.82 -6.90
N ASN A 75 3.08 7.02 -6.17
CA ASN A 75 3.18 7.15 -4.71
C ASN A 75 3.82 8.48 -4.29
N LEU A 76 4.83 8.96 -5.01
CA LEU A 76 5.46 10.24 -4.73
C LEU A 76 4.48 11.40 -4.93
N VAL A 77 3.72 11.40 -6.02
CA VAL A 77 2.69 12.41 -6.27
C VAL A 77 1.64 12.40 -5.16
N ALA A 78 1.17 11.22 -4.74
CA ALA A 78 0.23 11.09 -3.63
C ALA A 78 0.79 11.65 -2.31
N ILE A 79 2.05 11.33 -1.97
CA ILE A 79 2.72 11.87 -0.78
C ILE A 79 2.84 13.39 -0.87
N LEU A 80 3.18 13.96 -2.03
CA LEU A 80 3.28 15.40 -2.21
C LEU A 80 1.93 16.10 -2.01
N LEU A 81 0.84 15.54 -2.54
CA LEU A 81 -0.52 16.07 -2.32
C LEU A 81 -0.94 15.98 -0.85
N LEU A 82 -0.58 14.89 -0.15
CA LEU A 82 -0.88 14.68 1.27
C LEU A 82 0.08 15.40 2.21
N SER A 83 1.20 15.92 1.72
CA SER A 83 2.29 16.47 2.55
C SER A 83 1.83 17.57 3.50
N GLY A 84 0.92 18.44 3.06
CA GLY A 84 0.35 19.50 3.90
C GLY A 84 -0.41 18.95 5.09
N VAL A 85 -1.23 17.91 4.89
CA VAL A 85 -1.98 17.22 5.96
C VAL A 85 -1.03 16.46 6.87
N ALA A 86 -0.09 15.69 6.29
CA ALA A 86 0.88 14.91 7.03
C ALA A 86 1.75 15.77 7.96
N ILE A 87 2.28 16.91 7.47
CA ILE A 87 3.07 17.84 8.28
C ILE A 87 2.22 18.47 9.39
N LYS A 88 0.98 18.86 9.09
CA LYS A 88 0.05 19.46 10.07
C LYS A 88 -0.24 18.50 11.23
N LEU A 89 -0.55 17.24 10.92
CA LEU A 89 -0.84 16.21 11.92
C LEU A 89 0.42 15.78 12.68
N ALA A 90 1.57 15.65 12.00
CA ALA A 90 2.84 15.36 12.64
C ALA A 90 3.25 16.46 13.63
N LYS A 91 2.99 17.73 13.30
CA LYS A 91 3.24 18.84 14.22
C LYS A 91 2.38 18.76 15.47
N ASP A 92 1.07 18.55 15.34
CA ASP A 92 0.17 18.40 16.50
C ASP A 92 0.55 17.19 17.37
N TYR A 93 0.88 16.05 16.73
CA TYR A 93 1.40 14.87 17.43
C TYR A 93 2.65 15.22 18.26
N ASN A 94 3.63 15.90 17.65
CA ASN A 94 4.88 16.27 18.33
C ASN A 94 4.65 17.31 19.44
N ASP A 95 3.72 18.24 19.25
CA ASP A 95 3.39 19.24 20.26
C ASP A 95 2.69 18.61 21.47
N GLN A 96 1.80 17.62 21.25
CA GLN A 96 1.22 16.80 22.32
C GLN A 96 2.27 15.99 23.08
N LEU A 97 3.24 15.41 22.36
CA LEU A 97 4.32 14.64 22.96
C LEU A 97 5.23 15.53 23.84
N LYS A 98 5.54 16.76 23.39
CA LYS A 98 6.37 17.72 24.16
C LYS A 98 5.74 18.13 25.49
N VAL A 99 4.41 18.19 25.56
CA VAL A 99 3.68 18.50 26.81
C VAL A 99 3.46 17.26 27.69
N GLY A 100 4.10 16.12 27.37
CA GLY A 100 4.04 14.89 28.15
C GLY A 100 2.69 14.18 28.11
N ARG A 101 1.82 14.52 27.14
CA ARG A 101 0.53 13.85 26.95
C ARG A 101 0.70 12.66 26.03
N VAL A 102 -0.16 11.65 26.19
CA VAL A 102 -0.32 10.60 25.20
C VAL A 102 -0.92 11.24 23.94
N PRO A 103 -0.22 11.24 22.79
CA PRO A 103 -0.72 11.87 21.59
C PRO A 103 -2.00 11.18 21.11
N THR A 104 -3.05 11.97 20.89
CA THR A 104 -4.35 11.50 20.41
C THR A 104 -4.82 12.40 19.26
N PHE A 105 -5.33 11.78 18.21
CA PHE A 105 -5.92 12.53 17.11
C PHE A 105 -7.34 12.98 17.49
N ASP A 106 -7.62 14.28 17.38
CA ASP A 106 -8.94 14.85 17.62
C ASP A 106 -9.49 15.44 16.31
N ALA A 107 -10.45 14.73 15.70
CA ALA A 107 -11.09 15.11 14.44
C ALA A 107 -11.81 16.48 14.51
N ASN A 108 -12.17 16.96 15.71
CA ASN A 108 -12.82 18.26 15.87
C ASN A 108 -11.87 19.44 15.62
N LYS A 109 -10.55 19.24 15.77
CA LYS A 109 -9.54 20.28 15.53
C LYS A 109 -9.27 20.52 14.04
N TYR A 110 -9.71 19.61 13.17
CA TYR A 110 -9.44 19.62 11.73
C TYR A 110 -10.75 19.45 10.94
N PRO A 111 -11.66 20.46 10.96
CA PRO A 111 -12.95 20.36 10.28
C PRO A 111 -12.82 20.10 8.78
N GLU A 112 -11.73 20.53 8.15
CA GLU A 112 -11.42 20.29 6.73
C GLU A 112 -11.09 18.82 6.41
N LEU A 113 -10.71 18.02 7.40
CA LEU A 113 -10.41 16.59 7.22
C LEU A 113 -11.62 15.70 7.48
N ARG A 114 -12.68 16.22 8.12
CA ARG A 114 -13.85 15.43 8.52
C ARG A 114 -14.54 14.73 7.36
N SER A 115 -14.61 15.34 6.18
CA SER A 115 -15.22 14.72 4.99
C SER A 115 -14.39 13.55 4.42
N GLN A 116 -13.14 13.40 4.84
CA GLN A 116 -12.22 12.34 4.40
C GLN A 116 -12.06 11.24 5.46
N LEU A 117 -12.62 11.44 6.66
CA LEU A 117 -12.57 10.46 7.73
C LEU A 117 -13.76 9.51 7.63
N GLU A 118 -13.51 8.24 7.90
CA GLU A 118 -14.56 7.24 8.03
C GLU A 118 -15.34 7.49 9.34
N GLU A 119 -16.67 7.55 9.24
CA GLU A 119 -17.55 7.84 10.37
C GLU A 119 -17.38 6.80 11.48
N GLY A 120 -17.37 7.24 12.74
CA GLY A 120 -17.30 6.34 13.89
C GLY A 120 -15.92 5.82 14.29
N ILE A 121 -14.86 5.99 13.48
CA ILE A 121 -13.50 5.53 13.84
C ILE A 121 -12.82 6.50 14.81
N TRP A 122 -12.94 7.80 14.54
CA TRP A 122 -12.27 8.87 15.30
C TRP A 122 -13.26 9.74 16.09
N ASP A 123 -14.52 9.32 16.16
CA ASP A 123 -15.54 9.97 16.97
C ASP A 123 -15.25 9.71 18.45
N ASN A 124 -15.09 10.79 19.20
CA ASN A 124 -14.56 10.76 20.55
C ASN A 124 -15.56 10.07 21.51
N PRO A 125 -15.23 8.92 22.14
CA PRO A 125 -16.14 8.21 23.04
C PRO A 125 -16.44 8.99 24.34
N GLY A 126 -15.73 10.09 24.61
CA GLY A 126 -15.83 10.89 25.83
C GLY A 126 -16.75 12.12 25.78
N LYS A 127 -17.52 12.33 24.72
CA LYS A 127 -18.55 13.39 24.67
C LYS A 127 -19.94 12.79 24.42
N LYS A 128 -20.53 12.23 25.48
CA LYS A 128 -21.97 12.28 25.69
C LYS A 128 -22.24 13.32 26.77
#